data_AF-A0A1E5A8J5-F1
#
_entry.id   AF-A0A1E5A8J5-F1
#
_cell.length_a   1.000
_cell.length_b   1.000
_cell.length_c   1.000
_cell.angle_alpha   90.00
_cell.angle_beta   90.00
_cell.angle_gamma   90.00
#
_symmetry.space_group_name_H-M   'P 1'
#
loop_
_entity.id
_entity.type
_entity.pdbx_description
1 polymer ?
#
loop_
_entity_poly.entity_id
_entity_poly.type
_entity_poly.pdbx_seq_one_letter_code
_entity_poly.pdbx_strand_id
1 'polypeptide(L)'
;MDLEKIKKDFEEILIDTQQKVALILSDKVTKELFENIKFQDKKIKQTCLIEVVNKKKIIFQPTSNKVNIKNLLEFLEKNHQNYFFKIVDKSIEGELLNFEENKLLGKKKAKQQIEEAKIYYRTNRQKYFNYVKKNIKSDSEKKTLEKSFDKSLQEYQLKLDMLLK
;
A
#
# COMPACT_ATOMS: atom_id res chain seq x y z
N MET A 1 2.86 -10.68 -23.27
CA MET A 1 2.79 -9.81 -22.06
C MET A 1 1.71 -8.79 -22.32
N ASP A 2 0.81 -8.56 -21.36
CA ASP A 2 -0.37 -7.72 -21.55
C ASP A 2 -0.18 -6.34 -20.87
N LEU A 3 -0.26 -5.27 -21.66
CA LEU A 3 -0.05 -3.89 -21.21
C LEU A 3 -1.16 -3.42 -20.25
N GLU A 4 -2.40 -3.83 -20.50
CA GLU A 4 -3.52 -3.49 -19.62
C GLU A 4 -3.39 -4.20 -18.28
N LYS A 5 -2.85 -5.42 -18.28
CA LYS A 5 -2.48 -6.10 -17.04
C LYS A 5 -1.38 -5.36 -16.27
N ILE A 6 -0.31 -4.92 -16.93
CA ILE A 6 0.77 -4.17 -16.26
C ILE A 6 0.24 -2.86 -15.65
N LYS A 7 -0.64 -2.15 -16.36
CA LYS A 7 -1.26 -0.92 -15.82
C LYS A 7 -2.11 -1.20 -14.59
N LYS A 8 -2.90 -2.28 -14.59
CA LYS A 8 -3.66 -2.71 -13.41
C LYS A 8 -2.74 -3.02 -12.24
N ASP A 9 -1.67 -3.77 -12.48
CA ASP A 9 -0.68 -4.07 -11.45
C ASP A 9 -0.03 -2.78 -10.89
N PHE A 10 0.23 -1.78 -11.74
CA PHE A 10 0.75 -0.48 -11.31
C PHE A 10 -0.26 0.30 -10.46
N GLU A 11 -1.53 0.33 -10.86
CA GLU A 11 -2.59 0.97 -10.07
C GLU A 11 -2.73 0.29 -8.70
N GLU A 12 -2.71 -1.04 -8.63
CA GLU A 12 -2.77 -1.77 -7.36
C GLU A 12 -1.59 -1.44 -6.45
N ILE A 13 -0.37 -1.36 -6.99
CA ILE A 13 0.83 -1.01 -6.22
C ILE A 13 0.80 0.45 -5.77
N LEU A 14 0.31 1.37 -6.60
CA LEU A 14 0.13 2.76 -6.22
C LEU A 14 -0.82 2.85 -5.01
N ILE A 15 -1.97 2.18 -5.08
CA ILE A 15 -2.98 2.18 -4.01
C ILE A 15 -2.41 1.60 -2.72
N ASP A 16 -1.70 0.47 -2.81
CA ASP A 16 -1.04 -0.17 -1.66
C ASP A 16 0.03 0.76 -1.05
N THR A 17 0.85 1.39 -1.88
CA THR A 17 1.89 2.32 -1.43
C THR A 17 1.27 3.56 -0.77
N GLN A 18 0.21 4.12 -1.35
CA GLN A 18 -0.52 5.25 -0.80
C GLN A 18 -1.08 4.92 0.59
N GLN A 19 -1.68 3.73 0.76
CA GLN A 19 -2.18 3.29 2.06
C GLN A 19 -1.06 3.15 3.09
N LYS A 20 0.04 2.49 2.72
CA LYS A 20 1.20 2.32 3.61
C LYS A 20 1.81 3.66 4.01
N VAL A 21 2.01 4.58 3.07
CA VAL A 21 2.53 5.92 3.36
C VAL A 21 1.57 6.70 4.26
N ALA A 22 0.26 6.64 4.00
CA ALA A 22 -0.74 7.29 4.85
C ALA A 22 -0.70 6.74 6.28
N LEU A 23 -0.62 5.42 6.46
CA LEU A 23 -0.50 4.77 7.77
C LEU A 23 0.77 5.19 8.52
N ILE A 24 1.89 5.35 7.79
CA ILE A 24 3.17 5.73 8.38
C ILE A 24 3.19 7.21 8.79
N LEU A 25 2.58 8.08 7.99
CA LEU A 25 2.65 9.54 8.16
C LEU A 25 1.43 10.15 8.87
N SER A 26 0.40 9.36 9.16
CA SER A 26 -0.78 9.88 9.84
C SER A 26 -0.52 10.18 11.31
N ASP A 27 -0.96 11.36 11.73
CA ASP A 27 -0.95 11.86 13.11
C ASP A 27 -2.28 11.56 13.84
N LYS A 28 -3.24 10.97 13.15
CA LYS A 28 -4.56 10.63 13.68
C LYS A 28 -5.05 9.29 13.15
N VAL A 29 -5.84 8.62 13.95
CA VAL A 29 -6.48 7.38 13.55
C VAL A 29 -7.75 7.69 12.77
N THR A 30 -7.88 7.11 11.58
CA THR A 30 -9.12 7.13 10.80
C THR A 30 -9.44 5.72 10.30
N LYS A 31 -10.70 5.46 10.01
CA LYS A 31 -11.17 4.13 9.60
C LYS A 31 -10.59 3.73 8.24
N GLU A 32 -10.50 4.70 7.33
CA GLU A 32 -10.06 4.55 5.94
C GLU A 32 -8.61 4.04 5.84
N LEU A 33 -7.78 4.35 6.83
CA LEU A 33 -6.40 3.85 6.92
C LEU A 33 -6.34 2.32 6.98
N PHE A 34 -7.36 1.68 7.56
CA PHE A 34 -7.36 0.25 7.80
C PHE A 34 -8.32 -0.54 6.92
N GLU A 35 -9.44 0.07 6.51
CA GLU A 35 -10.54 -0.60 5.82
C GLU A 35 -10.13 -1.45 4.61
N ASN A 36 -9.17 -0.95 3.82
CA ASN A 36 -8.81 -1.54 2.54
C ASN A 36 -7.56 -2.43 2.57
N ILE A 37 -6.93 -2.57 3.74
CA ILE A 37 -5.76 -3.44 3.91
C ILE A 37 -6.18 -4.89 3.70
N LYS A 38 -5.37 -5.67 2.98
CA LYS A 38 -5.62 -7.09 2.74
C LYS A 38 -5.12 -7.96 3.92
N PHE A 39 -6.04 -8.69 4.54
CA PHE A 39 -5.81 -9.75 5.52
C PHE A 39 -6.44 -11.06 5.00
N GLN A 40 -5.64 -12.11 4.80
CA GLN A 40 -6.09 -13.40 4.27
C GLN A 40 -6.93 -13.28 2.98
N ASP A 41 -6.40 -12.56 1.98
CA ASP A 41 -7.03 -12.29 0.69
C ASP A 41 -8.34 -11.48 0.72
N LYS A 42 -8.76 -10.99 1.90
CA LYS A 42 -9.93 -10.13 2.09
C LYS A 42 -9.53 -8.78 2.64
N LYS A 43 -10.33 -7.75 2.40
CA LYS A 43 -10.11 -6.43 3.02
C LYS A 43 -10.47 -6.50 4.51
N ILE A 44 -9.76 -5.78 5.40
CA ILE A 44 -10.07 -5.79 6.84
C ILE A 44 -11.53 -5.47 7.09
N LYS A 45 -12.12 -4.49 6.38
CA LYS A 45 -13.55 -4.14 6.52
C LYS A 45 -14.53 -5.27 6.24
N GLN A 46 -14.10 -6.33 5.54
CA GLN A 46 -14.92 -7.52 5.27
C GLN A 46 -14.76 -8.59 6.36
N THR A 47 -13.76 -8.45 7.22
CA THR A 47 -13.41 -9.41 8.29
C THR A 47 -13.63 -8.86 9.69
N CYS A 48 -13.64 -7.53 9.83
CA CYS A 48 -13.75 -6.82 11.10
C CYS A 48 -14.69 -5.62 10.95
N LEU A 49 -15.48 -5.38 11.99
CA LEU A 49 -16.04 -4.06 12.27
C LEU A 49 -14.89 -3.19 12.81
N ILE A 50 -14.70 -2.02 12.21
CA ILE A 50 -13.67 -1.06 12.62
C ILE A 50 -14.37 0.14 13.26
N GLU A 51 -14.01 0.47 14.50
CA GLU A 51 -14.54 1.60 15.24
C GLU A 51 -13.40 2.54 15.65
N VAL A 52 -13.49 3.81 15.27
CA VAL A 52 -12.53 4.84 15.71
C VAL A 52 -13.09 5.47 16.98
N VAL A 53 -12.45 5.20 18.12
CA VAL A 53 -12.88 5.71 19.43
C VAL A 53 -12.52 7.18 19.56
N ASN A 54 -11.32 7.56 19.13
CA ASN A 54 -10.85 8.94 19.10
C ASN A 54 -9.66 9.08 18.13
N LYS A 55 -9.05 10.27 18.06
CA LYS A 55 -7.90 10.55 17.19
C LYS A 55 -6.67 9.65 17.42
N LYS A 56 -6.56 8.95 18.55
CA LYS A 56 -5.45 8.06 18.89
C LYS A 56 -5.85 6.59 19.02
N LYS A 57 -7.14 6.25 19.10
CA LYS A 57 -7.58 4.89 19.45
C LYS A 57 -8.59 4.33 18.45
N ILE A 58 -8.39 3.07 18.08
CA ILE A 58 -9.24 2.28 17.17
C ILE A 58 -9.50 0.89 17.74
N ILE A 59 -10.64 0.32 17.40
CA ILE A 59 -11.04 -1.02 17.79
C ILE A 59 -11.35 -1.83 16.53
N PHE A 60 -10.83 -3.06 16.49
CA PHE A 60 -11.13 -4.06 15.49
C PHE A 60 -11.91 -5.18 16.15
N GLN A 61 -13.17 -5.36 15.75
CA GLN A 61 -14.02 -6.45 16.21
C GLN A 61 -14.22 -7.45 15.06
N PRO A 62 -13.64 -8.65 15.13
CA PRO A 62 -13.85 -9.68 14.12
C PRO A 62 -15.35 -10.00 13.94
N THR A 63 -15.81 -10.06 12.69
CA THR A 63 -17.24 -10.30 12.37
C THR A 63 -17.61 -11.78 12.32
N SER A 64 -16.61 -12.67 12.37
CA SER A 64 -16.80 -14.11 12.29
C SER A 64 -15.82 -14.85 13.18
N ASN A 65 -16.28 -15.95 13.80
CA ASN A 65 -15.42 -16.88 14.56
C ASN A 65 -14.32 -17.54 13.70
N LYS A 66 -14.38 -17.41 12.37
CA LYS A 66 -13.33 -17.88 11.45
C LYS A 66 -12.09 -16.98 11.45
N VAL A 67 -12.20 -15.74 11.93
CA VAL A 67 -11.07 -14.83 12.05
C VAL A 67 -10.35 -15.16 13.35
N ASN A 68 -9.16 -15.76 13.25
CA ASN A 68 -8.32 -15.97 14.41
C ASN A 68 -7.75 -14.62 14.87
N ILE A 69 -8.18 -14.17 16.06
CA ILE A 69 -7.82 -12.86 16.61
C ILE A 69 -6.31 -12.70 16.84
N LYS A 70 -5.58 -13.79 17.17
CA LYS A 70 -4.12 -13.74 17.33
C LYS A 70 -3.42 -13.50 15.99
N ASN A 71 -3.88 -14.18 14.93
CA ASN A 71 -3.32 -13.97 13.59
C ASN A 71 -3.62 -12.55 13.09
N LEU A 72 -4.78 -11.99 13.43
CA LEU A 72 -5.10 -10.60 13.11
C LEU A 72 -4.22 -9.62 13.87
N LEU A 73 -3.96 -9.87 15.16
CA LEU A 73 -3.04 -9.06 15.97
C LEU A 73 -1.63 -9.06 15.37
N GLU A 74 -1.06 -10.24 15.13
CA GLU A 74 0.28 -10.37 14.52
C GLU A 74 0.37 -9.66 13.16
N PHE A 75 -0.69 -9.76 12.36
CA PHE A 75 -0.79 -9.05 11.09
C PHE A 75 -0.76 -7.52 11.30
N LEU A 76 -1.56 -7.00 12.23
CA LEU A 76 -1.63 -5.56 12.51
C LEU A 76 -0.29 -5.03 13.04
N GLU A 77 0.32 -5.71 14.01
CA GLU A 77 1.62 -5.34 14.59
C GLU A 77 2.73 -5.32 13.54
N LYS A 78 2.75 -6.32 12.64
CA LYS A 78 3.74 -6.42 11.57
C LYS A 78 3.63 -5.26 10.57
N ASN A 79 2.41 -4.84 10.23
CA ASN A 79 2.15 -3.85 9.19
C ASN A 79 2.02 -2.41 9.72
N HIS A 80 1.78 -2.22 11.02
CA HIS A 80 1.45 -0.92 11.61
C HIS A 80 2.30 -0.60 12.84
N GLN A 81 3.61 -0.47 12.63
CA GLN A 81 4.60 -0.28 13.70
C GLN A 81 4.45 1.04 14.49
N ASN A 82 3.61 1.98 14.02
CA ASN A 82 3.30 3.21 14.75
C ASN A 82 2.13 3.05 15.72
N TYR A 83 1.58 1.85 15.83
CA TYR A 83 0.46 1.54 16.70
C TYR A 83 0.89 0.48 17.70
N PHE A 84 0.44 0.64 18.94
CA PHE A 84 0.43 -0.43 19.92
C PHE A 84 -0.91 -1.15 19.84
N PHE A 85 -0.89 -2.46 19.60
CA PHE A 85 -2.09 -3.28 19.58
C PHE A 85 -2.15 -4.21 20.79
N LYS A 86 -3.35 -4.44 21.30
CA LYS A 86 -3.60 -5.44 22.34
C LYS A 86 -4.96 -6.08 22.15
N ILE A 87 -5.07 -7.35 22.56
CA ILE A 87 -6.37 -8.03 22.62
C ILE A 87 -7.08 -7.60 23.90
N VAL A 88 -8.35 -7.21 23.76
CA VAL A 88 -9.26 -6.93 24.88
C VAL A 88 -10.53 -7.74 24.61
N ASP A 89 -10.84 -8.69 25.48
CA ASP A 89 -11.93 -9.66 25.31
C ASP A 89 -11.88 -10.37 23.95
N LYS A 90 -12.78 -9.99 23.03
CA LYS A 90 -12.92 -10.54 21.67
C LYS A 90 -12.62 -9.50 20.58
N SER A 91 -11.97 -8.40 20.94
CA SER A 91 -11.57 -7.34 20.02
C SER A 91 -10.09 -7.01 20.16
N ILE A 92 -9.57 -6.23 19.21
CA ILE A 92 -8.22 -5.69 19.26
C ILE A 92 -8.35 -4.18 19.41
N GLU A 93 -7.74 -3.63 20.45
CA GLU A 93 -7.55 -2.18 20.58
C GLU A 93 -6.20 -1.80 19.99
N GLY A 94 -6.19 -0.78 19.12
CA GLY A 94 -4.99 -0.15 18.59
C GLY A 94 -4.87 1.29 19.08
N GLU A 95 -3.69 1.66 19.58
CA GLU A 95 -3.37 3.01 20.03
C GLU A 95 -2.19 3.58 19.25
N LEU A 96 -2.36 4.77 18.67
CA LEU A 96 -1.34 5.48 17.91
C LEU A 96 -0.24 5.98 18.87
N LEU A 97 0.99 5.50 18.67
CA LEU A 97 2.17 5.93 19.40
C LEU A 97 2.54 7.37 19.04
N ASN A 98 3.18 8.10 19.96
CA ASN A 98 3.48 9.52 19.76
C ASN A 98 4.27 9.77 18.46
N PHE A 99 3.66 10.54 17.57
CA PHE A 99 4.13 10.79 16.21
C PHE A 99 5.37 11.68 16.16
N GLU A 100 5.54 12.61 17.11
CA GLU A 100 6.61 13.62 17.07
C GLU A 100 8.02 13.02 17.19
N GLU A 101 8.22 12.05 18.08
CA GLU A 101 9.50 11.36 18.23
C GLU A 101 9.82 10.46 17.03
N ASN A 102 8.78 9.98 16.33
CA ASN A 102 8.92 9.05 15.20
C ASN A 102 8.82 9.73 13.82
N LYS A 103 8.63 11.04 13.73
CA LYS A 103 8.38 11.76 12.46
C LYS A 103 9.50 11.58 11.44
N LEU A 104 10.76 11.61 11.89
CA LEU A 104 11.93 11.42 11.02
C LEU A 104 12.02 9.98 10.51
N LEU A 105 11.79 9.01 11.41
CA LEU A 105 11.79 7.58 11.10
C LEU A 105 10.62 7.21 10.17
N GLY A 106 9.43 7.77 10.41
CA GLY A 106 8.25 7.63 9.58
C GLY A 106 8.49 8.17 8.17
N LYS A 107 9.07 9.37 8.04
CA LYS A 107 9.47 9.90 6.71
C LYS A 107 10.47 9.00 5.99
N LYS A 108 11.44 8.41 6.70
CA LYS A 108 12.40 7.46 6.12
C LYS A 108 11.70 6.19 5.63
N LYS A 109 10.79 5.61 6.43
CA LYS A 109 10.01 4.42 6.06
C LYS A 109 9.06 4.69 4.89
N ALA A 110 8.37 5.83 4.88
CA ALA A 110 7.51 6.23 3.77
C ALA A 110 8.29 6.38 2.45
N LYS A 111 9.48 7.02 2.51
CA LYS A 111 10.41 7.08 1.36
C LYS A 111 10.82 5.69 0.87
N GLN A 112 11.10 4.77 1.79
CA GLN A 112 11.46 3.40 1.44
C GLN A 112 10.31 2.68 0.71
N GLN A 113 9.07 2.81 1.19
CA GLN A 113 7.90 2.22 0.52
C GLN A 113 7.70 2.76 -0.90
N ILE A 114 7.90 4.07 -1.09
CA ILE A 114 7.84 4.69 -2.42
C ILE A 114 8.96 4.18 -3.34
N GLU A 115 10.18 4.03 -2.82
CA GLU A 115 11.30 3.54 -3.63
C GLU A 115 11.12 2.07 -4.01
N GLU A 116 10.57 1.23 -3.13
CA GLU A 116 10.21 -0.17 -3.45
C GLU A 116 9.20 -0.24 -4.61
N ALA A 117 8.16 0.60 -4.60
CA ALA A 117 7.20 0.71 -5.69
C ALA A 117 7.84 1.20 -7.00
N LYS A 118 8.72 2.20 -6.93
CA LYS A 118 9.48 2.70 -8.10
C LYS A 118 10.39 1.64 -8.70
N ILE A 119 11.07 0.84 -7.87
CA ILE A 119 11.90 -0.27 -8.32
C ILE A 119 11.03 -1.27 -9.10
N TYR A 120 9.87 -1.65 -8.56
CA TYR A 120 8.94 -2.54 -9.25
C TYR A 120 8.53 -2.00 -10.62
N TYR A 121 8.21 -0.70 -10.71
CA TYR A 121 7.87 -0.07 -11.98
C TYR A 121 9.02 -0.07 -12.99
N ARG A 122 10.26 0.24 -12.55
CA ARG A 122 11.47 0.19 -13.39
C ARG A 122 11.71 -1.23 -13.92
N THR A 123 11.53 -2.25 -13.08
CA THR A 123 11.66 -3.66 -13.48
C THR A 123 10.65 -4.04 -14.57
N ASN A 124 9.39 -3.64 -14.42
CA ASN A 124 8.36 -3.92 -15.42
C ASN A 124 8.57 -3.13 -16.72
N ARG A 125 9.07 -1.91 -16.65
CA ARG A 125 9.53 -1.15 -17.83
C ARG A 125 10.57 -1.92 -18.61
N GLN A 126 11.61 -2.41 -17.95
CA GLN A 126 12.67 -3.16 -18.62
C GLN A 126 12.13 -4.44 -19.28
N LYS A 127 11.24 -5.17 -18.59
CA LYS A 127 10.56 -6.34 -19.16
C LYS A 127 9.74 -5.96 -20.40
N TYR A 128 8.99 -4.87 -20.35
CA TYR A 128 8.20 -4.36 -21.48
C TYR A 128 9.05 -3.98 -22.68
N PHE A 129 10.13 -3.24 -22.46
CA PHE A 129 11.03 -2.83 -23.52
C PHE A 129 11.70 -4.03 -24.18
N ASN A 130 12.13 -5.02 -23.39
CA ASN A 130 12.68 -6.28 -23.92
C ASN A 130 11.63 -7.06 -24.73
N TYR A 131 10.37 -7.10 -24.28
CA TYR A 131 9.27 -7.72 -25.02
C TYR A 131 9.03 -7.01 -26.36
N VAL A 132 8.93 -5.67 -26.36
CA VAL A 132 8.72 -4.87 -27.57
C VAL A 132 9.86 -5.09 -28.56
N LYS A 133 11.12 -5.02 -28.10
CA LYS A 133 12.30 -5.25 -28.94
C LYS A 133 12.34 -6.64 -29.58
N LYS A 134 11.89 -7.68 -28.87
CA LYS A 134 11.93 -9.07 -29.35
C LYS A 134 10.77 -9.41 -30.31
N ASN A 135 9.59 -8.83 -30.10
CA ASN A 135 8.36 -9.28 -30.77
C ASN A 135 7.84 -8.31 -31.83
N ILE A 136 8.16 -7.02 -31.73
CA ILE A 136 7.74 -6.01 -32.71
C ILE A 136 8.85 -5.84 -33.73
N LYS A 137 8.54 -5.94 -35.02
CA LYS A 137 9.55 -5.81 -36.09
C LYS A 137 9.76 -4.37 -36.53
N SER A 138 8.69 -3.57 -36.57
CA SER A 138 8.73 -2.19 -37.02
C SER A 138 9.36 -1.27 -35.97
N ASP A 139 10.43 -0.55 -36.35
CA ASP A 139 11.10 0.39 -35.45
C ASP A 139 10.25 1.61 -35.09
N SER A 140 9.37 2.06 -36.00
CA SER A 140 8.43 3.14 -35.70
C SER A 140 7.39 2.69 -34.68
N GLU A 141 6.90 1.46 -34.81
CA GLU A 141 5.94 0.86 -33.88
C GLU A 141 6.57 0.61 -32.50
N LYS A 142 7.80 0.08 -32.44
CA LYS A 142 8.56 -0.05 -31.18
C LYS A 142 8.63 1.28 -30.44
N LYS A 143 9.07 2.34 -31.14
CA LYS A 143 9.20 3.69 -30.56
C LYS A 143 7.86 4.21 -30.05
N THR A 144 6.77 3.99 -30.77
CA THR A 144 5.43 4.42 -30.34
C THR A 144 4.98 3.69 -29.07
N LEU A 145 5.15 2.36 -29.02
CA LEU A 145 4.79 1.54 -27.88
C LEU A 145 5.62 1.85 -26.63
N GLU A 146 6.94 2.00 -26.78
CA GLU A 146 7.86 2.38 -25.70
C GLU A 146 7.54 3.78 -25.16
N LYS A 147 7.29 4.76 -26.03
CA LYS A 147 6.89 6.12 -25.61
C LYS A 147 5.55 6.14 -24.87
N SER A 148 4.55 5.39 -25.37
CA SER A 148 3.24 5.31 -24.73
C SER A 148 3.37 4.72 -23.32
N PHE A 149 4.13 3.63 -23.18
CA PHE A 149 4.39 3.01 -21.89
C PHE A 149 5.14 3.95 -20.93
N ASP A 150 6.19 4.63 -21.40
CA ASP A 150 6.96 5.58 -20.58
C ASP A 150 6.11 6.74 -20.09
N LYS A 151 5.20 7.26 -20.92
CA LYS A 151 4.26 8.30 -20.52
C LYS A 151 3.36 7.83 -19.35
N SER A 152 2.74 6.66 -19.48
CA SER A 152 1.93 6.09 -18.38
C SER A 152 2.78 5.86 -17.13
N LEU A 153 3.98 5.33 -17.27
CA LEU A 153 4.89 5.12 -16.16
C LEU A 153 5.25 6.42 -15.42
N GLN A 154 5.52 7.50 -16.15
CA GLN A 154 5.80 8.81 -15.56
C GLN A 154 4.62 9.33 -14.74
N GLU A 155 3.38 9.13 -15.21
CA GLU A 155 2.17 9.50 -14.46
C GLU A 155 2.11 8.75 -13.10
N TYR A 156 2.40 7.46 -13.07
CA TYR A 156 2.45 6.68 -11.83
C TYR A 156 3.59 7.11 -10.89
N GLN A 157 4.78 7.41 -11.44
CA GLN A 157 5.91 7.89 -10.65
C GLN A 157 5.62 9.26 -10.01
N LEU A 158 4.99 10.16 -10.77
CA LEU A 158 4.56 11.47 -10.25
C LEU A 158 3.55 11.32 -9.11
N LYS A 159 2.56 10.42 -9.26
CA LYS A 159 1.60 10.12 -8.18
C LYS A 159 2.31 9.60 -6.92
N LEU A 160 3.32 8.74 -7.06
CA LEU A 160 4.13 8.28 -5.92
C LEU A 160 4.92 9.42 -5.26
N ASP A 161 5.51 10.32 -6.06
CA ASP A 161 6.27 11.47 -5.55
C ASP A 161 5.40 12.48 -4.78
N MET A 162 4.13 12.60 -5.18
CA MET A 162 3.16 13.45 -4.48
C MET A 162 2.79 12.94 -3.08
N LEU A 163 3.08 11.68 -2.74
CA LEU A 163 2.75 11.11 -1.42
C LEU A 163 3.62 11.68 -0.27
N LEU A 164 4.71 12.40 -0.58
CA LEU A 164 5.64 12.97 0.42
C LEU A 164 5.64 14.51 0.48
N LYS A 165 4.86 15.17 -0.38
CA LYS A 165 4.74 16.64 -0.41
C LYS A 165 3.64 17.10 0.55
#